data_AF-A0A509MFG8-F1
#
_entry.id   AF-A0A509MFG8-F1
#
_cell.length_a   1.000
_cell.length_b   1.000
_cell.length_c   1.000
_cell.angle_alpha   90.00
_cell.angle_beta   90.00
_cell.angle_gamma   90.00
#
_symmetry.space_group_name_H-M   'P 1'
#
loop_
_entity.id
_entity.type
_entity.pdbx_description
1 polymer ?
#
loop_
_entity_poly.entity_id
_entity_poly.type
_entity_poly.pdbx_seq_one_letter_code
_entity_poly.pdbx_strand_id
1 'polypeptide(L)'
;MRSRTAWVRCDGKRPITLAGAPASSTDPGTWSGWSQVRRATAGDGFGTMLGDGLGCWDLDHFDDQGARAFIDRIDEPIIFAERSVSGHGFHIFVRTDEAPGRRTGNIEFYSRHRFIRVTGDQFV
;
A
#
# COMPACT_ATOMS: atom_id res chain seq x y z
N MET A 1 8.51 4.04 -5.60
CA MET A 1 8.28 3.24 -4.36
C MET A 1 9.40 2.24 -4.03
N ARG A 2 9.98 1.52 -5.00
CA ARG A 2 10.95 0.43 -4.73
C ARG A 2 12.28 0.83 -4.05
N SER A 3 12.65 2.11 -4.06
CA SER A 3 13.86 2.63 -3.39
C SER A 3 13.73 2.78 -1.88
N ARG A 4 12.52 2.63 -1.31
CA ARG A 4 12.25 2.82 0.12
C ARG A 4 12.68 1.61 0.95
N THR A 5 13.03 1.85 2.21
CA THR A 5 13.20 0.81 3.25
C THR A 5 11.93 0.72 4.09
N ALA A 6 10.81 0.44 3.43
CA ALA A 6 9.50 0.35 4.06
C ALA A 6 8.71 -0.84 3.49
N TRP A 7 9.40 -1.85 2.96
CA TRP A 7 8.80 -3.04 2.38
C TRP A 7 8.81 -4.19 3.36
N VAL A 8 7.80 -5.04 3.27
CA VAL A 8 7.66 -6.28 4.04
C VAL A 8 7.14 -7.39 3.14
N ARG A 9 7.28 -8.64 3.60
CA ARG A 9 6.47 -9.75 3.06
C ARG A 9 5.08 -9.66 3.68
N CYS A 10 4.13 -10.42 3.15
CA CYS A 10 2.83 -10.59 3.78
C CYS A 10 2.32 -12.02 3.68
N ASP A 11 1.43 -12.38 4.59
CA ASP A 11 0.65 -13.62 4.58
C ASP A 11 -0.83 -13.23 4.65
N GLY A 12 -1.51 -13.34 3.51
CA GLY A 12 -2.80 -12.72 3.29
C GLY A 12 -2.74 -11.20 3.53
N LYS A 13 -3.64 -10.67 4.37
CA LYS A 13 -3.68 -9.24 4.69
C LYS A 13 -2.76 -8.82 5.84
N ARG A 14 -1.83 -9.69 6.28
CA ARG A 14 -0.97 -9.45 7.45
C ARG A 14 0.48 -9.18 7.04
N PRO A 15 1.12 -8.11 7.51
CA PRO A 15 2.53 -7.86 7.27
C PRO A 15 3.41 -8.81 8.09
N ILE A 16 4.46 -9.35 7.46
CA ILE A 16 5.45 -10.21 8.10
C ILE A 16 6.87 -9.80 7.68
N THR A 17 7.81 -10.02 8.58
CA THR A 17 9.25 -9.87 8.34
C THR A 17 9.75 -10.89 7.29
N LEU A 18 11.00 -10.75 6.86
CA LEU A 18 11.64 -11.69 5.92
C LEU A 18 11.66 -13.14 6.44
N ALA A 19 11.65 -13.32 7.77
CA ALA A 19 11.64 -14.62 8.44
C ALA A 19 10.21 -15.12 8.78
N GLY A 20 9.17 -14.36 8.43
CA GLY A 20 7.77 -14.75 8.64
C GLY A 20 7.18 -14.37 10.01
N ALA A 21 7.94 -13.75 10.91
CA ALA A 21 7.40 -13.17 12.14
C ALA A 21 6.53 -11.93 11.83
N PRO A 22 5.53 -11.56 12.65
CA PRO A 22 4.73 -10.36 12.45
C PRO A 22 5.60 -9.10 12.31
N ALA A 23 5.28 -8.23 11.36
CA ALA A 23 5.90 -6.92 11.22
C ALA A 23 4.96 -5.82 11.73
N SER A 24 5.51 -4.82 12.40
CA SER A 24 4.76 -3.71 12.99
C SER A 24 4.53 -2.62 11.95
N SER A 25 3.38 -1.94 11.94
CA SER A 25 3.15 -0.80 11.05
C SER A 25 3.79 0.51 11.54
N THR A 26 4.41 0.51 12.71
CA THR A 26 5.02 1.69 13.34
C THR A 26 6.46 1.49 13.81
N ASP A 27 7.04 0.29 13.64
CA ASP A 27 8.44 0.01 13.96
C ASP A 27 9.24 -0.30 12.68
N PRO A 28 10.03 0.69 12.18
CA PRO A 28 10.89 0.52 11.01
C PRO A 28 11.90 -0.62 11.12
N GLY A 29 12.26 -1.06 12.34
CA GLY A 29 13.16 -2.19 12.57
C GLY A 29 12.60 -3.52 12.05
N THR A 30 11.30 -3.58 11.80
CA THR A 30 10.62 -4.77 11.24
C THR A 30 10.50 -4.74 9.71
N TRP A 31 10.94 -3.66 9.05
CA TRP A 31 10.82 -3.46 7.61
C TRP A 31 12.14 -3.75 6.88
N SER A 32 12.11 -3.74 5.56
CA SER A 32 13.27 -4.06 4.73
C SER A 32 13.22 -3.32 3.39
N GLY A 33 14.32 -3.37 2.64
CA GLY A 33 14.36 -2.88 1.27
C GLY A 33 13.69 -3.86 0.29
N TRP A 34 13.19 -3.32 -0.83
CA TRP A 34 12.53 -4.11 -1.89
C TRP A 34 13.37 -5.32 -2.36
N SER A 35 14.68 -5.15 -2.50
CA SER A 35 15.55 -6.23 -3.01
C SER A 35 15.62 -7.43 -2.06
N GLN A 36 15.60 -7.20 -0.75
CA GLN A 36 15.59 -8.24 0.28
C GLN A 36 14.23 -8.94 0.33
N VAL A 37 13.15 -8.15 0.36
CA VAL A 37 11.77 -8.63 0.37
C VAL A 37 11.48 -9.49 -0.86
N ARG A 38 11.94 -9.10 -2.05
CA ARG A 38 11.75 -9.88 -3.28
C ARG A 38 12.46 -11.24 -3.26
N ARG A 39 13.57 -11.37 -2.53
CA ARG A 39 14.33 -12.64 -2.42
C ARG A 39 13.83 -13.55 -1.29
N ALA A 40 13.11 -13.00 -0.31
CA ALA A 40 12.57 -13.76 0.79
C ALA A 40 11.36 -14.61 0.35
N THR A 41 11.20 -15.77 0.97
CA THR A 41 10.17 -16.76 0.61
C THR A 41 9.01 -16.84 1.60
N ALA A 42 9.10 -16.18 2.76
CA ALA A 42 8.03 -16.20 3.77
C ALA A 42 6.73 -15.57 3.25
N GLY A 43 5.58 -16.16 3.56
CA GLY A 43 4.26 -15.66 3.17
C GLY A 43 3.98 -15.71 1.66
N ASP A 44 2.90 -15.06 1.25
CA ASP A 44 2.27 -15.19 -0.07
C ASP A 44 2.31 -13.90 -0.91
N GLY A 45 2.97 -12.85 -0.44
CA GLY A 45 2.99 -11.57 -1.15
C GLY A 45 3.92 -10.52 -0.57
N PHE A 46 3.69 -9.29 -1.01
CA PHE A 46 4.44 -8.12 -0.62
C PHE A 46 3.52 -7.04 -0.08
N GLY A 47 4.08 -6.11 0.65
CA GLY A 47 3.44 -4.83 0.88
C GLY A 47 4.40 -3.79 1.40
N THR A 48 3.89 -2.59 1.57
CA THR A 48 4.66 -1.43 2.02
C THR A 48 3.98 -0.80 3.23
N MET A 49 4.78 -0.21 4.10
CA MET A 49 4.30 0.71 5.12
C MET A 49 4.21 2.12 4.54
N LEU A 50 3.15 2.82 4.90
CA LEU A 50 2.93 4.23 4.59
C LEU A 50 3.63 5.14 5.60
N GLY A 51 3.96 6.36 5.16
CA GLY A 51 4.80 7.32 5.90
C GLY A 51 5.89 7.89 5.00
N ASP A 52 6.71 8.80 5.50
CA ASP A 52 7.87 9.36 4.78
C ASP A 52 7.52 9.84 3.34
N GLY A 53 6.43 10.61 3.21
CA GLY A 53 6.01 11.16 1.92
C GLY A 53 5.20 10.21 1.02
N LEU A 54 4.80 9.03 1.51
CA LEU A 54 3.96 8.07 0.78
C LEU A 54 2.61 7.87 1.48
N GLY A 55 1.54 8.24 0.80
CA GLY A 55 0.17 7.92 1.18
C GLY A 55 -0.52 6.98 0.18
N CYS A 56 -1.69 6.51 0.56
CA CYS A 56 -2.53 5.65 -0.25
C CYS A 56 -4.00 6.00 -0.06
N TRP A 57 -4.69 6.19 -1.19
CA TRP A 57 -6.14 6.04 -1.25
C TRP A 57 -6.47 4.56 -1.45
N ASP A 58 -7.31 4.02 -0.60
CA ASP A 58 -7.81 2.65 -0.65
C ASP A 58 -9.31 2.69 -1.00
N LEU A 59 -9.64 2.22 -2.20
CA LEU A 59 -10.98 2.25 -2.76
C LEU A 59 -11.57 0.84 -2.69
N ASP A 60 -12.52 0.61 -1.79
CA ASP A 60 -13.19 -0.68 -1.63
C ASP A 60 -14.48 -0.75 -2.47
N HIS A 61 -14.72 -1.88 -3.15
CA HIS A 61 -15.92 -2.12 -3.95
C HIS A 61 -16.16 -1.08 -5.06
N PHE A 62 -15.09 -0.68 -5.74
CA PHE A 62 -15.15 0.17 -6.92
C PHE A 62 -15.04 -0.68 -8.20
N ASP A 63 -15.63 -0.16 -9.28
CA ASP A 63 -15.35 -0.63 -10.63
C ASP A 63 -14.26 0.23 -11.30
N ASP A 64 -13.82 -0.23 -12.46
CA ASP A 64 -12.81 0.39 -13.29
C ASP A 64 -13.16 1.84 -13.71
N GLN A 65 -14.46 2.18 -13.83
CA GLN A 65 -14.89 3.53 -14.21
C GLN A 65 -14.85 4.47 -13.01
N GLY A 66 -15.40 4.04 -11.87
CA GLY A 66 -15.41 4.81 -10.63
C GLY A 66 -14.01 5.06 -10.10
N ALA A 67 -13.09 4.10 -10.24
CA ALA A 67 -11.69 4.28 -9.87
C ALA A 67 -11.01 5.36 -10.71
N ARG A 68 -11.22 5.38 -12.04
CA ARG A 68 -10.68 6.43 -12.92
C ARG A 68 -11.24 7.80 -12.59
N ALA A 69 -12.56 7.90 -12.40
CA ALA A 69 -13.21 9.15 -12.01
C ALA A 69 -12.78 9.64 -10.60
N PHE A 70 -12.35 8.74 -9.72
CA PHE A 70 -11.72 9.13 -8.45
C PHE A 70 -10.31 9.66 -8.67
N ILE A 71 -9.49 8.94 -9.45
CA ILE A 71 -8.12 9.34 -9.81
C ILE A 71 -8.07 10.76 -10.41
N ASP A 72 -9.00 11.10 -11.29
CA ASP A 72 -9.07 12.42 -11.95
C ASP A 72 -9.34 13.58 -10.96
N ARG A 73 -9.72 13.28 -9.71
CA ARG A 73 -9.99 14.26 -8.65
C ARG A 73 -8.91 14.30 -7.56
N ILE A 74 -7.85 13.50 -7.70
CA ILE A 74 -6.74 13.49 -6.74
C ILE A 74 -5.80 14.65 -7.08
N ASP A 75 -5.61 15.56 -6.12
CA ASP A 75 -4.68 16.69 -6.26
C ASP A 75 -3.22 16.28 -5.98
N GLU A 76 -3.02 15.23 -5.16
CA GLU A 76 -1.69 14.74 -4.83
C GLU A 76 -0.99 14.06 -6.02
N PRO A 77 0.34 14.23 -6.20
CA PRO A 77 1.07 13.54 -7.25
C PRO A 77 0.95 12.02 -7.12
N ILE A 78 0.32 11.38 -8.10
CA ILE A 78 0.16 9.93 -8.15
C ILE A 78 1.50 9.28 -8.48
N ILE A 79 1.91 8.32 -7.66
CA ILE A 79 3.14 7.55 -7.82
C ILE A 79 2.86 6.24 -8.54
N PHE A 80 1.75 5.58 -8.19
CA PHE A 80 1.36 4.27 -8.71
C PHE A 80 -0.09 3.97 -8.36
N ALA A 81 -0.82 3.32 -9.26
CA ALA A 81 -2.16 2.82 -8.99
C ALA A 81 -2.28 1.35 -9.43
N GLU A 82 -2.92 0.53 -8.59
CA GLU A 82 -3.09 -0.90 -8.83
C GLU A 82 -4.48 -1.39 -8.45
N ARG A 83 -4.84 -2.56 -8.99
CA ARG A 83 -5.95 -3.35 -8.45
C ARG A 83 -5.49 -4.08 -7.19
N SER A 84 -6.30 -3.99 -6.15
CA SER A 84 -6.06 -4.65 -4.88
C SER A 84 -6.27 -6.16 -4.97
N VAL A 85 -5.84 -6.89 -3.94
CA VAL A 85 -5.97 -8.37 -3.88
C VAL A 85 -7.43 -8.85 -3.89
N SER A 86 -8.40 -7.99 -3.60
CA SER A 86 -9.82 -8.37 -3.57
C SER A 86 -10.45 -8.51 -4.95
N GLY A 87 -9.82 -7.98 -6.00
CA GLY A 87 -10.36 -7.92 -7.36
C GLY A 87 -11.44 -6.86 -7.59
N HIS A 88 -11.96 -6.24 -6.54
CA HIS A 88 -12.99 -5.20 -6.59
C HIS A 88 -12.60 -3.93 -5.82
N GLY A 89 -11.30 -3.73 -5.58
CA GLY A 89 -10.79 -2.53 -4.94
C GLY A 89 -9.48 -2.09 -5.56
N PHE A 90 -9.07 -0.86 -5.28
CA PHE A 90 -7.91 -0.22 -5.90
C PHE A 90 -7.06 0.48 -4.85
N HIS A 91 -5.74 0.39 -4.99
CA HIS A 91 -4.81 1.20 -4.21
C HIS A 91 -4.22 2.28 -5.11
N ILE A 92 -4.30 3.54 -4.69
CA ILE A 92 -3.70 4.67 -5.41
C ILE A 92 -2.67 5.32 -4.47
N PHE A 93 -1.41 5.04 -4.74
CA PHE A 93 -0.29 5.57 -3.99
C PHE A 93 0.07 6.97 -4.48
N VAL A 94 0.17 7.91 -3.54
CA VAL A 94 0.41 9.33 -3.81
C VAL A 94 1.57 9.87 -2.98
N ARG A 95 2.17 10.96 -3.45
CA ARG A 95 3.12 11.76 -2.66
C ARG A 95 2.35 12.76 -1.80
N THR A 96 2.52 12.69 -0.49
CA THR A 96 1.76 13.54 0.44
C THR A 96 2.45 13.63 1.80
N ASP A 97 2.16 14.69 2.55
CA ASP A 97 2.58 14.82 3.94
C ASP A 97 1.74 13.92 4.86
N GLU A 98 2.27 13.62 6.04
CA GLU A 98 1.57 12.79 7.01
C GLU A 98 0.38 13.51 7.64
N ALA A 99 -0.76 12.83 7.68
CA ALA A 99 -2.01 13.33 8.22
C ALA A 99 -2.78 12.20 8.93
N PRO A 100 -3.74 12.52 9.82
CA PRO A 100 -4.70 11.54 10.30
C PRO A 100 -5.42 10.87 9.13
N GLY A 101 -5.67 9.56 9.26
CA GLY A 101 -6.42 8.83 8.25
C GLY A 101 -7.84 9.37 8.11
N ARG A 102 -8.37 9.32 6.89
CA ARG A 102 -9.74 9.77 6.56
C ARG A 102 -10.52 8.60 5.98
N ARG A 103 -11.80 8.50 6.31
CA ARG A 103 -12.74 7.56 5.66
C ARG A 103 -14.02 8.28 5.26
N THR A 104 -14.51 8.00 4.06
CA THR A 104 -15.81 8.45 3.57
C THR A 104 -16.44 7.32 2.75
N GLY A 105 -17.42 6.64 3.34
CA GLY A 105 -18.01 5.44 2.72
C GLY A 105 -16.96 4.33 2.54
N ASN A 106 -16.71 3.96 1.28
CA ASN A 106 -15.74 2.95 0.87
C ASN A 106 -14.41 3.54 0.37
N ILE A 107 -14.18 4.83 0.62
CA ILE A 107 -12.93 5.50 0.29
C ILE A 107 -12.20 5.74 1.60
N GLU A 108 -11.00 5.18 1.73
CA GLU A 108 -10.09 5.44 2.84
C GLU A 108 -8.82 6.13 2.35
N PHE A 109 -8.25 6.98 3.18
CA PHE A 109 -6.95 7.59 2.96
C PHE A 109 -6.07 7.38 4.18
N TYR A 110 -4.84 6.96 3.93
CA TYR A 110 -3.80 6.83 4.93
C TYR A 110 -2.51 7.41 4.41
N SER A 111 -1.75 8.10 5.25
CA SER A 111 -0.39 8.55 4.91
C SER A 111 0.69 8.13 5.91
N ARG A 112 0.32 7.37 6.94
CA ARG A 112 1.27 6.80 7.92
C ARG A 112 0.68 5.60 8.66
N HIS A 113 1.54 4.86 9.35
CA HIS A 113 1.19 3.84 10.36
C HIS A 113 0.29 2.69 9.84
N ARG A 114 0.22 2.52 8.52
CA ARG A 114 -0.66 1.56 7.86
C ARG A 114 0.15 0.74 6.86
N PHE A 115 -0.08 -0.56 6.91
CA PHE A 115 0.37 -1.52 5.90
C PHE A 115 -0.60 -1.53 4.72
N ILE A 116 -0.08 -1.51 3.50
CA ILE A 116 -0.85 -1.79 2.28
C ILE A 116 -0.22 -2.99 1.58
N ARG A 117 -1.03 -4.02 1.31
CA ARG A 117 -0.62 -5.14 0.46
C ARG A 117 -0.50 -4.64 -0.97
N VAL A 118 0.63 -4.90 -1.61
CA VAL A 118 0.92 -4.44 -2.98
C VAL A 118 0.84 -5.63 -3.93
N THR A 119 0.00 -5.54 -4.96
CA THR A 119 -0.17 -6.60 -5.97
C THR A 119 0.78 -6.42 -7.15
N GLY A 120 1.08 -5.17 -7.51
CA GLY A 120 1.77 -4.82 -8.74
C GLY A 120 0.91 -4.94 -10.00
N ASP A 121 -0.39 -5.25 -9.88
CA ASP A 121 -1.34 -5.27 -11.00
C ASP A 121 -1.69 -3.83 -11.38
N GLN A 122 -0.84 -3.23 -12.22
CA GLN A 122 -0.94 -1.83 -12.59
C GLN A 122 -2.27 -1.53 -13.26
N PHE A 123 -2.94 -0.49 -12.76
CA PHE A 123 -4.24 -0.07 -13.25
C PHE A 123 -4.16 1.07 -14.28
N VAL A 124 -3.32 2.07 -14.01
CA VAL A 124 -3.04 3.23 -14.89
C VAL A 124 -1.55 3.55 -14.93
#